data_AF-A0A8H8M9D9-F1
#
_entry.id   AF-A0A8H8M9D9-F1
#
_cell.length_a   1.000
_cell.length_b   1.000
_cell.length_c   1.000
_cell.angle_alpha   90.00
_cell.angle_beta   90.00
_cell.angle_gamma   90.00
#
_symmetry.space_group_name_H-M   'P 1'
#
loop_
_entity.id
_entity.type
_entity.pdbx_description
1 polymer ?
#
loop_
_entity_poly.entity_id
_entity_poly.type
_entity_poly.pdbx_seq_one_letter_code
_entity_poly.pdbx_strand_id
1 'polypeptide(L)'
;MQFELAPNSLTSEQIRSTYLRALKCAREGLRMESMGWGKAPAAIAAYSEAIALCDDVLDTLRASEIPERVEEAENVQSLRDSYKAIVDSLSWLEKVHPGYVPQPVKRLTGPVKKRTFDEQSQSQSGSQSPRSPRFPSFDLEKALSA
;
A
#
# COMPACT_ATOMS: atom_id res chain seq x y z
N MET A 1 -22.21 -15.06 42.01
CA MET A 1 -20.89 -14.69 41.47
C MET A 1 -21.11 -13.58 40.48
N GLN A 2 -20.79 -12.33 40.85
CA GLN A 2 -20.85 -11.18 39.94
C GLN A 2 -19.53 -11.14 39.18
N PHE A 3 -19.58 -11.25 37.85
CA PHE A 3 -18.43 -10.97 37.00
C PHE A 3 -18.32 -9.45 36.88
N GLU A 4 -17.43 -8.84 37.67
CA GLU A 4 -16.99 -7.47 37.40
C GLU A 4 -16.16 -7.50 36.12
N LEU A 5 -16.74 -7.04 35.00
CA LEU A 5 -15.94 -6.64 33.85
C LEU A 5 -15.03 -5.50 34.30
N ALA A 6 -13.71 -5.73 34.19
CA ALA A 6 -12.72 -4.72 34.50
C ALA A 6 -13.04 -3.41 33.73
N PRO A 7 -13.09 -2.24 34.40
CA PRO A 7 -13.54 -0.98 33.80
C PRO A 7 -12.58 -0.36 32.76
N ASN A 8 -11.52 -1.08 32.38
CA ASN A 8 -10.45 -0.59 31.51
C ASN A 8 -10.20 -1.45 30.26
N SER A 9 -11.10 -2.39 29.90
CA SER A 9 -10.97 -3.08 28.62
C SER A 9 -11.39 -2.12 27.50
N LEU A 10 -10.43 -1.54 26.79
CA LEU A 10 -10.69 -0.87 25.51
C LEU A 10 -11.51 -1.82 24.63
N THR A 11 -12.72 -1.39 24.27
CA THR A 11 -13.68 -2.28 23.62
C THR A 11 -13.21 -2.57 22.19
N SER A 12 -13.54 -3.75 21.66
CA SER A 12 -13.27 -4.10 20.25
C SER A 12 -13.77 -3.02 19.27
N GLU A 13 -14.77 -2.25 19.69
CA GLU A 13 -15.32 -1.11 18.96
C GLU A 13 -14.37 0.09 18.89
N GLN A 14 -13.63 0.38 19.96
CA GLN A 14 -12.60 1.43 19.97
C GLN A 14 -11.43 1.05 19.06
N ILE A 15 -10.95 -0.19 19.13
CA ILE A 15 -9.91 -0.71 18.23
C ILE A 15 -10.35 -0.57 16.77
N ARG A 16 -11.56 -1.03 16.45
CA ARG A 16 -12.13 -0.94 15.10
C ARG A 16 -12.25 0.51 14.64
N SER A 17 -12.71 1.41 15.50
CA SER A 17 -12.84 2.84 15.18
C SER A 17 -11.49 3.47 14.87
N THR A 18 -10.47 3.25 15.70
CA THR A 18 -9.11 3.76 15.50
C THR A 18 -8.49 3.18 14.22
N TYR A 19 -8.68 1.89 13.98
CA TYR A 19 -8.22 1.23 12.76
C TYR A 19 -8.88 1.81 11.49
N LEU A 20 -10.20 2.04 11.51
CA LEU A 20 -10.90 2.70 10.40
C LEU A 20 -10.41 4.12 10.15
N ARG A 21 -10.03 4.85 11.21
CA ARG A 21 -9.40 6.17 11.08
C ARG A 21 -8.03 6.06 10.41
N ALA A 22 -7.20 5.08 10.78
CA ALA A 22 -5.90 4.85 10.16
C ALA A 22 -6.04 4.63 8.64
N LEU A 23 -6.98 3.77 8.24
CA LEU A 23 -7.28 3.53 6.82
C LEU A 23 -7.76 4.79 6.08
N LYS A 24 -8.55 5.65 6.74
CA LYS A 24 -9.00 6.92 6.16
C LYS A 24 -7.84 7.88 5.93
N CYS A 25 -6.92 7.99 6.88
CA CYS A 25 -5.70 8.81 6.74
C CYS A 25 -4.82 8.28 5.61
N ALA A 26 -4.59 6.97 5.54
CA ALA A 26 -3.82 6.36 4.44
C ALA A 26 -4.46 6.59 3.07
N ARG A 27 -5.80 6.51 2.97
CA ARG A 27 -6.52 6.82 1.72
C ARG A 27 -6.34 8.28 1.29
N GLU A 28 -6.29 9.21 2.24
CA GLU A 28 -6.00 10.61 1.95
C GLU A 28 -4.55 10.81 1.51
N GLY A 29 -3.60 10.09 2.12
CA GLY A 29 -2.20 10.05 1.69
C GLY A 29 -2.06 9.61 0.22
N LEU A 30 -2.75 8.53 -0.15
CA LEU A 30 -2.79 8.04 -1.53
C LEU A 30 -3.43 9.05 -2.49
N ARG A 31 -4.50 9.73 -2.06
CA ARG A 31 -5.14 10.80 -2.85
C ARG A 31 -4.16 11.94 -3.10
N MET A 32 -3.42 12.36 -2.08
CA MET A 32 -2.41 13.42 -2.20
C MET A 32 -1.28 13.02 -3.14
N GLU A 33 -0.77 11.79 -3.02
CA GLU A 33 0.23 11.25 -3.94
C GLU A 33 -0.26 11.27 -5.41
N SER A 34 -1.52 10.89 -5.65
CA SER A 34 -2.12 10.89 -6.98
C SER A 34 -2.29 12.28 -7.60
N MET A 35 -2.35 13.33 -6.77
CA MET A 35 -2.42 14.73 -7.23
C MET A 35 -1.05 15.30 -7.62
N GLY A 36 0.01 14.52 -7.45
CA GLY A 36 1.37 14.89 -7.82
C GLY A 36 2.18 15.44 -6.66
N TRP A 37 3.47 15.66 -6.93
CA TRP A 37 4.51 15.80 -5.92
C TRP A 37 4.45 17.11 -5.14
N GLY A 38 3.75 18.13 -5.66
CA GLY A 38 3.42 19.35 -4.88
C GLY A 38 2.57 19.07 -3.64
N LYS A 39 2.04 17.85 -3.49
CA LYS A 39 1.32 17.37 -2.31
C LYS A 39 2.09 16.29 -1.52
N ALA A 40 3.35 16.00 -1.86
CA ALA A 40 4.16 15.02 -1.13
C ALA A 40 4.24 15.32 0.38
N PRO A 41 4.41 16.58 0.85
CA PRO A 41 4.37 16.88 2.29
C PRO A 41 3.01 16.57 2.94
N ALA A 42 1.91 16.81 2.22
CA ALA A 42 0.56 16.48 2.70
C ALA A 42 0.31 14.96 2.70
N ALA A 43 0.84 14.23 1.72
CA ALA A 43 0.79 12.78 1.68
C ALA A 43 1.59 12.17 2.85
N ILE A 44 2.81 12.68 3.10
CA ILE A 44 3.65 12.29 4.24
C ILE A 44 2.89 12.50 5.54
N ALA A 45 2.30 13.69 5.75
CA ALA A 45 1.54 13.98 6.98
C ALA A 45 0.37 13.01 7.19
N ALA A 46 -0.38 12.69 6.13
CA ALA A 46 -1.51 11.77 6.21
C ALA A 46 -1.08 10.32 6.52
N TYR A 47 0.01 9.84 5.91
CA TYR A 47 0.58 8.52 6.23
C TYR A 47 1.19 8.49 7.63
N SER A 48 1.83 9.58 8.10
CA SER A 48 2.31 9.69 9.47
C SER A 48 1.19 9.62 10.50
N GLU A 49 0.04 10.25 10.25
CA GLU A 49 -1.15 10.11 11.09
C GLU A 49 -1.67 8.66 11.09
N ALA A 50 -1.70 8.00 9.93
CA ALA A 50 -2.08 6.59 9.84
C ALA A 50 -1.16 5.67 10.66
N ILE A 51 0.16 5.92 10.64
CA ILE A 51 1.15 5.18 11.45
C ILE A 51 0.86 5.36 12.94
N ALA A 52 0.63 6.59 13.40
CA ALA A 52 0.34 6.85 14.82
C ALA A 52 -0.93 6.12 15.29
N LEU A 53 -1.97 6.09 14.45
CA LEU A 53 -3.20 5.36 14.76
C LEU A 53 -3.00 3.84 14.74
N CYS A 54 -2.12 3.31 13.88
CA CYS A 54 -1.73 1.90 13.94
C CYS A 54 -0.95 1.58 15.22
N ASP A 55 -0.08 2.48 15.67
CA ASP A 55 0.66 2.34 16.94
C ASP A 55 -0.31 2.29 18.14
N ASP A 56 -1.31 3.18 18.18
CA ASP A 56 -2.37 3.15 19.21
C ASP A 56 -3.14 1.81 19.24
N VAL A 57 -3.44 1.26 18.06
CA VAL A 57 -4.12 -0.04 17.93
C VAL A 57 -3.22 -1.17 18.40
N LEU A 58 -1.93 -1.17 18.03
CA LEU A 58 -0.97 -2.18 18.44
C LEU A 58 -0.76 -2.19 19.95
N ASP A 59 -0.65 -1.00 20.56
CA ASP A 59 -0.53 -0.87 22.01
C ASP A 59 -1.76 -1.43 22.72
N THR A 60 -2.96 -1.17 22.16
CA THR A 60 -4.20 -1.73 22.68
C THR A 60 -4.27 -3.26 22.54
N LEU A 61 -3.87 -3.80 21.39
CA LEU A 61 -3.87 -5.24 21.14
C LEU A 61 -2.85 -5.96 22.03
N ARG A 62 -1.65 -5.40 22.19
CA ARG A 62 -0.59 -5.94 23.07
C ARG A 62 -1.00 -5.91 24.54
N ALA A 63 -1.67 -4.85 24.99
CA ALA A 63 -2.16 -4.74 26.36
C ALA A 63 -3.27 -5.76 26.69
N SER A 64 -3.92 -6.35 25.68
CA SER A 64 -5.02 -7.29 25.91
C SER A 64 -4.57 -8.68 26.35
N GLU A 65 -3.31 -9.08 26.13
CA GLU A 65 -2.77 -10.44 26.40
C GLU A 65 -3.65 -11.60 25.84
N ILE A 66 -4.54 -11.32 24.88
CA ILE A 66 -5.44 -12.32 24.27
C ILE A 66 -4.69 -13.00 23.12
N PRO A 67 -4.41 -14.33 23.19
CA PRO A 67 -3.68 -15.05 22.15
C PRO A 67 -4.37 -15.00 20.77
N GLU A 68 -5.70 -14.93 20.76
CA GLU A 68 -6.51 -14.89 19.54
C GLU A 68 -6.37 -13.56 18.77
N ARG A 69 -5.77 -12.53 19.38
CA ARG A 69 -5.54 -11.21 18.76
C ARG A 69 -4.12 -11.02 18.24
N VAL A 70 -3.28 -12.05 18.31
CA VAL A 70 -1.90 -12.01 17.78
C VAL A 70 -1.92 -11.79 16.27
N GLU A 71 -2.78 -12.49 15.54
CA GLU A 71 -2.92 -12.32 14.08
C GLU A 71 -3.42 -10.91 13.73
N GLU A 72 -4.35 -10.34 14.50
CA GLU A 72 -4.79 -8.95 14.33
C GLU A 72 -3.63 -7.97 14.52
N ALA A 73 -2.80 -8.17 15.56
CA ALA A 73 -1.64 -7.33 15.81
C ALA A 73 -0.58 -7.44 14.70
N GLU A 74 -0.32 -8.64 14.17
CA GLU A 74 0.58 -8.84 13.04
C GLU A 74 0.09 -8.11 11.78
N ASN A 75 -1.22 -8.18 11.51
CA ASN A 75 -1.83 -7.48 10.38
C ASN A 75 -1.71 -5.95 10.52
N VAL A 76 -1.97 -5.39 11.70
CA VAL A 76 -1.81 -3.95 11.95
C VAL A 76 -0.33 -3.54 11.86
N GLN A 77 0.59 -4.38 12.35
CA GLN A 77 2.03 -4.14 12.24
C GLN A 77 2.48 -4.08 10.77
N SER A 78 2.03 -5.02 9.94
CA SER A 78 2.33 -5.06 8.52
C SER A 78 1.84 -3.81 7.77
N LEU A 79 0.62 -3.35 8.08
CA LEU A 79 0.07 -2.11 7.51
C LEU A 79 0.88 -0.88 7.92
N ARG A 80 1.20 -0.78 9.21
CA ARG A 80 2.02 0.30 9.77
C ARG A 80 3.38 0.37 9.08
N ASP A 81 4.05 -0.77 8.89
CA ASP A 81 5.36 -0.82 8.23
C ASP A 81 5.26 -0.47 6.74
N SER A 82 4.15 -0.83 6.09
CA SER A 82 3.86 -0.40 4.72
C SER A 82 3.72 1.12 4.62
N TYR A 83 2.97 1.76 5.52
CA TYR A 83 2.84 3.22 5.55
C TYR A 83 4.17 3.92 5.84
N LYS A 84 4.99 3.34 6.73
CA LYS A 84 6.33 3.84 7.01
C LYS A 84 7.23 3.79 5.77
N ALA A 85 7.22 2.68 5.02
CA ALA A 85 7.98 2.56 3.78
C ALA A 85 7.58 3.61 2.74
N ILE A 86 6.29 3.97 2.68
CA ILE A 86 5.80 5.05 1.81
C ILE A 86 6.34 6.40 2.28
N VAL A 87 6.25 6.71 3.58
CA VAL A 87 6.80 7.96 4.15
C VAL A 87 8.30 8.08 3.87
N ASP A 88 9.06 7.01 4.09
CA ASP A 88 10.50 6.99 3.84
C ASP A 88 10.82 7.23 2.36
N SER A 89 10.05 6.62 1.45
CA SER A 89 10.19 6.79 0.01
C SER A 89 9.86 8.22 -0.43
N LEU A 90 8.73 8.78 0.03
CA LEU A 90 8.33 10.16 -0.28
C LEU A 90 9.32 11.19 0.29
N SER A 91 9.83 10.95 1.49
CA SER A 91 10.83 11.82 2.13
C SER A 91 12.18 11.76 1.40
N TRP A 92 12.60 10.59 0.94
CA TRP A 92 13.80 10.45 0.10
C TRP A 92 13.62 11.19 -1.22
N LEU A 93 12.47 11.01 -1.86
CA LEU A 93 12.12 11.67 -3.11
C LEU A 93 12.12 13.20 -3.00
N GLU A 94 11.57 13.77 -1.92
CA GLU A 94 11.61 15.20 -1.65
C GLU A 94 13.05 15.72 -1.51
N LYS A 95 13.92 14.96 -0.84
CA LYS A 95 15.34 15.32 -0.64
C LYS A 95 16.15 15.28 -1.94
N VAL A 96 15.94 14.26 -2.77
CA VAL A 96 16.71 14.07 -4.01
C VAL A 96 16.19 14.92 -5.16
N HIS A 97 14.89 15.23 -5.15
CA HIS A 97 14.22 15.98 -6.22
C HIS A 97 13.31 17.10 -5.67
N PRO A 98 13.89 18.14 -5.04
CA PRO A 98 13.11 19.27 -4.55
C PRO A 98 12.40 19.95 -5.72
N GLY A 99 11.06 19.92 -5.72
CA GLY A 99 10.22 20.57 -6.73
C GLY A 99 10.03 19.79 -8.03
N TYR A 100 10.33 18.48 -8.08
CA TYR A 100 9.98 17.66 -9.24
C TYR A 100 8.46 17.56 -9.38
N VAL A 101 7.90 18.25 -10.36
CA VAL A 101 6.52 18.06 -10.80
C VAL A 101 6.56 16.93 -11.83
N PRO A 102 5.99 15.74 -11.56
CA PRO A 102 5.90 14.72 -12.59
C PRO A 102 5.10 15.34 -13.73
N GLN A 103 5.71 15.40 -14.91
CA GLN A 103 4.94 15.81 -16.07
C GLN A 103 3.76 14.84 -16.19
N PRO A 104 2.53 15.34 -16.36
CA PRO A 104 1.42 14.47 -16.65
C PRO A 104 1.84 13.64 -17.86
N VAL A 105 1.85 12.32 -17.71
CA VAL A 105 2.24 11.42 -18.78
C VAL A 105 1.31 11.75 -19.94
N LYS A 106 1.81 12.49 -20.93
CA LYS A 106 1.07 12.71 -22.16
C LYS A 106 0.81 11.30 -22.66
N ARG A 107 -0.47 10.87 -22.64
CA ARG A 107 -0.88 9.66 -23.32
C ARG A 107 -0.20 9.72 -24.68
N LEU A 108 0.66 8.76 -24.98
CA LEU A 108 1.21 8.57 -26.30
C LEU A 108 0.04 8.17 -27.22
N THR A 109 -0.83 9.12 -27.56
CA THR A 109 -1.77 9.02 -28.68
C THR A 109 -0.98 9.32 -29.94
N GLY A 110 0.05 8.52 -30.19
CA GLY A 110 0.65 8.40 -31.51
C GLY A 110 -0.06 7.27 -32.26
N PRO A 111 -0.29 7.38 -33.57
CA PRO A 111 -0.87 6.29 -34.33
C PRO A 111 0.04 5.06 -34.20
N VAL A 112 -0.51 3.97 -33.68
CA VAL A 112 0.15 2.66 -33.65
C VAL A 112 0.35 2.24 -35.11
N LYS A 113 1.52 2.52 -35.68
CA LYS A 113 1.96 1.86 -36.91
C LYS A 113 2.16 0.40 -36.56
N LYS A 114 1.16 -0.43 -36.90
CA LYS A 114 1.29 -1.89 -36.94
C LYS A 114 2.48 -2.19 -37.84
N ARG A 115 3.62 -2.60 -37.25
CA ARG A 115 4.67 -3.26 -38.04
C ARG A 115 4.12 -4.64 -38.37
N THR A 116 3.79 -4.83 -39.65
CA THR A 116 3.72 -6.17 -40.24
C THR A 116 5.07 -6.84 -40.00
N PHE A 117 5.02 -7.98 -39.32
CA PHE A 117 6.17 -8.82 -39.03
C PHE A 117 6.44 -9.61 -40.31
N ASP A 118 7.40 -9.15 -41.12
CA ASP A 118 7.95 -9.95 -42.21
C ASP A 118 9.03 -10.87 -41.64
N GLU A 119 8.74 -12.15 -41.78
CA GLU A 119 9.53 -13.31 -41.43
C GLU A 119 10.66 -13.46 -42.44
N GLN A 120 11.93 -13.32 -42.03
CA GLN A 120 13.10 -14.06 -42.55
C GLN A 120 14.43 -13.42 -42.12
N SER A 121 15.16 -14.11 -41.23
CA SER A 121 16.48 -14.69 -41.54
C SER A 121 17.27 -15.00 -40.27
N GLN A 122 17.71 -16.25 -40.23
CA GLN A 122 18.45 -16.92 -39.17
C GLN A 122 19.84 -16.31 -38.94
N SER A 123 20.33 -16.36 -37.71
CA SER A 123 21.69 -16.82 -37.37
C SER A 123 21.79 -17.12 -35.87
N GLN A 124 22.21 -18.35 -35.57
CA GLN A 124 22.41 -18.94 -34.25
C GLN A 124 23.53 -18.24 -33.47
N SER A 125 23.38 -18.13 -32.15
CA SER A 125 24.39 -18.55 -31.14
C SER A 125 23.81 -18.38 -29.73
N GLY A 126 24.07 -19.38 -28.90
CA GLY A 126 23.25 -19.73 -27.74
C GLY A 126 23.47 -18.92 -26.48
N SER A 127 22.41 -18.83 -25.69
CA SER A 127 22.45 -18.77 -24.23
C SER A 127 21.05 -19.14 -23.71
N GLN A 128 20.94 -20.31 -23.06
CA GLN A 128 19.71 -20.74 -22.41
C GLN A 128 19.49 -19.86 -21.17
N SER A 129 18.51 -18.96 -21.23
CA SER A 129 17.95 -18.31 -20.05
C SER A 129 16.82 -19.18 -19.47
N PRO A 130 16.71 -19.33 -18.15
CA PRO A 130 15.72 -20.19 -17.51
C PRO A 130 14.29 -19.70 -17.79
N ARG A 131 13.38 -20.65 -18.02
CA ARG A 131 11.95 -20.39 -18.24
C ARG A 131 11.36 -19.67 -17.03
N SER A 132 10.84 -18.47 -17.23
CA SER A 132 10.00 -17.79 -16.24
C SER A 132 8.78 -18.65 -15.89
N PRO A 133 8.44 -18.83 -14.60
CA PRO A 133 7.23 -19.55 -14.22
C PRO A 133 6.00 -18.80 -14.75
N ARG A 134 5.12 -19.56 -15.42
CA ARG A 134 3.87 -19.07 -16.00
C ARG A 134 2.83 -18.99 -14.87
N PHE A 135 2.68 -17.81 -14.27
CA PHE A 135 1.58 -17.59 -13.32
C PHE A 135 0.25 -17.56 -14.09
N PRO A 136 -0.81 -18.23 -13.59
CA PRO A 136 -2.13 -18.11 -14.17
C PRO A 136 -2.61 -16.66 -14.03
N SER A 137 -3.01 -16.06 -15.15
CA SER A 137 -3.59 -14.72 -15.18
C SER A 137 -4.82 -14.67 -14.29
N PHE A 138 -4.77 -13.91 -13.19
CA PHE A 138 -5.94 -13.65 -12.37
C PHE A 138 -6.89 -12.74 -13.15
N ASP A 139 -8.04 -13.28 -13.53
CA ASP A 139 -9.04 -12.56 -14.31
C ASP A 139 -9.89 -11.69 -13.39
N LEU A 140 -9.47 -10.43 -13.25
CA LEU A 140 -10.05 -9.42 -12.36
C LEU A 140 -11.54 -9.16 -12.68
N GLU A 141 -11.96 -9.31 -13.94
CA GLU A 141 -13.34 -9.08 -14.34
C GLU A 141 -14.29 -10.14 -13.79
N LYS A 142 -13.80 -11.37 -13.61
CA LYS A 142 -14.59 -12.47 -13.02
C LYS A 142 -14.74 -12.35 -11.51
N ALA A 143 -13.78 -11.72 -10.83
CA ALA A 143 -13.80 -11.53 -9.37
C ALA A 143 -14.79 -10.45 -8.91
N LEU A 144 -15.18 -9.52 -9.79
CA LEU A 144 -16.07 -8.40 -9.46
C LEU A 144 -17.56 -8.68 -9.71
N SER A 145 -17.90 -9.87 -10.24
CA SER A 145 -19.28 -10.25 -10.58
C SER A 145 -19.86 -11.34 -9.68
N ALA A 146 -19.24 -11.63 -8.53
CA ALA A 146 -19.68 -12.63 -7.55
C ALA A 146 -20.37 -11.98 -6.35
#